data_AF-A0A918F7D7-F1
#
_entry.id   AF-A0A918F7D7-F1
#
_cell.length_a   1.000
_cell.length_b   1.000
_cell.length_c   1.000
_cell.angle_alpha   90.00
_cell.angle_beta   90.00
_cell.angle_gamma   90.00
#
_symmetry.space_group_name_H-M   'P 1'
#
loop_
_entity.id
_entity.type
_entity.pdbx_description
1 polymer ?
#
loop_
_entity_poly.entity_id
_entity_poly.type
_entity_poly.pdbx_seq_one_letter_code
_entity_poly.pdbx_strand_id
1 'polypeptide(L)'
;MFSPMRFKILPTPEIRVEVRVECDPDTQQVADQQLGTLRLNASVGSVEVRPGCYFTPAWDPLEEARASERFLGLSPLDAQQQAAAQVWAAGQRRAACGVEWTHERLNARAYNAQGELLSCQSVSGVASDLPAEQRDALLADLQAEARQDALDWAILRLN
;
A
#
# COMPACT_ATOMS: atom_id res chain seq x y z
N MET A 1 44.85 39.07 21.62
CA MET A 1 45.16 38.18 20.47
C MET A 1 44.23 36.98 20.59
N PHE A 2 43.10 36.98 19.88
CA PHE A 2 42.11 35.89 19.98
C PHE A 2 42.42 34.84 18.91
N SER A 3 42.74 33.62 19.33
CA SER A 3 42.84 32.48 18.41
C SER A 3 41.44 32.15 17.86
N PRO A 4 41.25 32.07 16.53
CA PRO A 4 39.98 31.67 15.97
C PRO A 4 39.72 30.19 16.28
N MET A 5 38.61 29.89 16.96
CA MET A 5 38.11 28.53 17.08
C MET A 5 37.82 27.98 15.68
N ARG A 6 38.61 27.01 15.25
CA ARG A 6 38.32 26.23 14.05
C ARG A 6 37.18 25.27 14.39
N PHE A 7 35.96 25.60 13.96
CA PHE A 7 34.90 24.61 13.85
C PHE A 7 35.36 23.57 12.83
N LYS A 8 35.72 22.37 13.29
CA LYS A 8 35.87 21.22 12.41
C LYS A 8 34.48 20.87 11.91
N ILE A 9 34.16 21.25 10.69
CA ILE A 9 33.01 20.72 9.97
C ILE A 9 33.28 19.22 9.86
N LEU A 10 32.57 18.41 10.64
CA LEU A 10 32.61 16.97 10.48
C LEU A 10 32.04 16.66 9.09
N PRO A 11 32.68 15.78 8.30
CA PRO A 11 32.11 15.37 7.02
C PRO A 11 30.72 14.79 7.27
N THR A 12 29.74 15.23 6.48
CA THR A 12 28.39 14.69 6.54
C THR A 12 28.47 13.18 6.34
N PRO A 13 27.92 12.37 7.26
CA PRO A 13 27.98 10.92 7.15
C PRO A 13 27.30 10.49 5.85
N GLU A 14 27.99 9.67 5.07
CA GLU A 14 27.44 9.11 3.83
C GLU A 14 26.41 8.04 4.19
N ILE A 15 25.16 8.29 3.82
CA ILE A 15 24.02 7.41 4.09
C ILE A 15 23.39 7.02 2.76
N ARG A 16 23.27 5.71 2.51
CA ARG A 16 22.56 5.15 1.37
C ARG A 16 21.18 4.68 1.81
N VAL A 17 20.14 5.08 1.09
CA VAL A 17 18.77 4.57 1.33
C VAL A 17 18.37 3.65 0.19
N GLU A 18 17.89 2.46 0.53
CA GLU A 18 17.33 1.49 -0.41
C GLU A 18 15.85 1.31 -0.15
N VAL A 19 15.06 1.31 -1.23
CA VAL A 19 13.64 0.97 -1.18
C VAL A 19 13.46 -0.49 -1.57
N ARG A 20 12.66 -1.22 -0.79
CA ARG A 20 12.20 -2.56 -1.12
C ARG A 20 10.68 -2.63 -1.07
N VAL A 21 10.12 -3.24 -2.10
CA VAL A 21 8.70 -3.56 -2.21
C VAL A 21 8.56 -5.06 -2.00
N GLU A 22 7.76 -5.45 -1.01
CA GLU A 22 7.49 -6.85 -0.68
C GLU A 22 5.97 -7.06 -0.66
N CYS A 23 5.46 -8.20 -1.12
CA CYS A 23 4.06 -8.54 -0.90
C CYS A 23 3.85 -8.78 0.60
N ASP A 24 2.84 -8.13 1.20
CA ASP A 24 2.53 -8.42 2.61
C ASP A 24 2.02 -9.88 2.70
N PRO A 25 2.53 -10.70 3.64
CA PRO A 25 2.12 -12.10 3.77
C PRO A 25 0.63 -12.31 4.02
N ASP A 26 -0.09 -11.32 4.55
CA ASP A 26 -1.53 -11.41 4.86
C ASP A 26 -2.45 -10.80 3.77
N THR A 27 -1.87 -10.33 2.68
CA THR A 27 -2.60 -9.51 1.69
C THR A 27 -3.67 -10.21 0.91
N GLN A 28 -3.44 -11.45 0.55
CA GLN A 28 -4.41 -12.21 -0.21
C GLN A 28 -5.64 -12.51 0.64
N GLN A 29 -5.44 -12.79 1.93
CA GLN A 29 -6.54 -12.98 2.88
C GLN A 29 -7.30 -11.68 3.14
N VAL A 30 -6.61 -10.55 3.35
CA VAL A 30 -7.27 -9.25 3.53
C VAL A 30 -8.00 -8.80 2.27
N ALA A 31 -7.40 -8.95 1.10
CA ALA A 31 -8.02 -8.60 -0.18
C ALA A 31 -9.20 -9.53 -0.51
N ASP A 32 -9.11 -10.81 -0.17
CA ASP A 32 -10.22 -11.75 -0.28
C ASP A 32 -11.36 -11.41 0.70
N GLN A 33 -11.05 -10.94 1.91
CA GLN A 33 -12.04 -10.54 2.92
C GLN A 33 -12.69 -9.19 2.66
N GLN A 34 -11.95 -8.22 2.13
CA GLN A 34 -12.45 -6.85 1.94
C GLN A 34 -13.11 -6.64 0.57
N LEU A 35 -12.61 -7.31 -0.46
CA LEU A 35 -13.00 -7.03 -1.84
C LEU A 35 -13.71 -8.23 -2.48
N GLY A 36 -13.32 -9.46 -2.15
CA GLY A 36 -13.88 -10.67 -2.76
C GLY A 36 -12.84 -11.63 -3.31
N THR A 37 -13.25 -12.86 -3.61
CA THR A 37 -12.41 -13.95 -4.07
C THR A 37 -12.58 -14.21 -5.57
N LEU A 38 -11.48 -14.32 -6.31
CA LEU A 38 -11.49 -14.87 -7.67
C LEU A 38 -11.31 -16.39 -7.64
N ARG A 39 -12.13 -17.12 -8.39
CA ARG A 39 -12.09 -18.58 -8.50
C ARG A 39 -12.17 -19.01 -9.96
N LEU A 40 -11.62 -20.17 -10.28
CA LEU A 40 -11.75 -20.77 -11.62
C LEU A 40 -13.11 -21.48 -11.82
N ASN A 41 -13.83 -21.71 -10.72
CA ASN A 41 -15.16 -22.33 -10.72
C ASN A 41 -16.20 -21.33 -10.22
N ALA A 42 -17.38 -21.36 -10.83
CA ALA A 42 -18.52 -20.57 -10.37
C ALA A 42 -18.97 -21.00 -8.97
N SER A 43 -19.31 -20.02 -8.13
CA SER A 43 -20.00 -20.19 -6.85
C SER A 43 -21.26 -19.34 -6.78
N VAL A 44 -22.11 -19.59 -5.80
CA VAL A 44 -23.30 -18.75 -5.54
C VAL A 44 -22.84 -17.31 -5.31
N GLY A 45 -23.47 -16.35 -6.02
CA GLY A 45 -23.10 -14.94 -5.96
C GLY A 45 -21.83 -14.56 -6.73
N SER A 46 -21.19 -15.51 -7.42
CA SER A 46 -20.06 -15.22 -8.29
C SER A 46 -20.49 -14.72 -9.66
N VAL A 47 -19.70 -13.84 -10.24
CA VAL A 47 -19.92 -13.29 -11.58
C VAL A 47 -18.72 -13.63 -12.46
N GLU A 48 -18.97 -14.14 -13.67
CA GLU A 48 -17.88 -14.42 -14.62
C GLU A 48 -17.28 -13.11 -15.12
N VAL A 49 -15.97 -12.93 -14.90
CA VAL A 49 -15.24 -11.71 -15.27
C VAL A 49 -14.32 -11.91 -16.49
N ARG A 50 -13.91 -13.15 -16.75
CA ARG A 50 -13.26 -13.62 -17.98
C ARG A 50 -13.59 -15.10 -18.16
N PRO A 51 -13.54 -15.66 -19.38
CA PRO A 51 -13.86 -17.07 -19.60
C PRO A 51 -13.14 -18.01 -18.63
N GLY A 52 -13.89 -18.74 -17.81
CA GLY A 52 -13.35 -19.67 -16.81
C GLY A 52 -12.77 -19.01 -15.55
N CYS A 53 -13.16 -17.77 -15.25
CA CYS A 53 -12.77 -17.07 -14.03
C CYS A 53 -13.91 -16.23 -13.48
N TYR A 54 -14.26 -16.51 -12.22
CA TYR A 54 -15.43 -16.02 -11.53
C TYR A 54 -15.02 -15.21 -10.32
N PHE A 55 -15.61 -14.04 -10.15
CA PHE A 55 -15.39 -13.16 -9.02
C PHE A 55 -16.55 -13.25 -8.05
N THR A 56 -16.28 -13.58 -6.79
CA THR A 56 -17.25 -13.56 -5.69
C THR A 56 -16.92 -12.37 -4.79
N PRO A 57 -17.71 -11.30 -4.81
CA PRO A 57 -17.52 -10.17 -3.92
C PRO A 57 -17.59 -10.60 -2.45
N ALA A 58 -16.78 -10.02 -1.56
CA ALA A 58 -16.78 -10.38 -0.13
C ALA A 58 -17.82 -9.64 0.71
N TRP A 59 -18.57 -8.76 0.07
CA TRP A 59 -19.62 -7.94 0.67
C TRP A 59 -21.03 -8.55 0.48
N ASP A 60 -22.02 -8.08 1.24
CA ASP A 60 -23.43 -8.41 1.01
C ASP A 60 -24.10 -7.27 0.22
N PRO A 61 -24.53 -7.50 -1.04
CA PRO A 61 -25.15 -6.46 -1.85
C PRO A 61 -26.45 -5.90 -1.25
N LEU A 62 -27.16 -6.65 -0.39
CA LEU A 62 -28.33 -6.14 0.32
C LEU A 62 -27.95 -5.22 1.48
N GLU A 63 -26.86 -5.53 2.19
CA GLU A 63 -26.38 -4.65 3.27
C GLU A 63 -25.78 -3.36 2.72
N GLU A 64 -25.02 -3.43 1.62
CA GLU A 64 -24.44 -2.24 1.01
C GLU A 64 -25.51 -1.29 0.44
N ALA A 65 -26.56 -1.85 -0.16
CA ALA A 65 -27.70 -1.08 -0.64
C ALA A 65 -28.42 -0.38 0.52
N ARG A 66 -28.61 -1.07 1.65
CA ARG A 66 -29.20 -0.47 2.87
C ARG A 66 -28.32 0.61 3.47
N ALA A 67 -27.01 0.40 3.49
CA ALA A 67 -26.05 1.41 3.94
C ALA A 67 -26.09 2.64 3.02
N SER A 68 -26.11 2.45 1.71
CA SER A 68 -26.17 3.53 0.72
C SER A 68 -27.50 4.31 0.78
N GLU A 69 -28.63 3.63 0.97
CA GLU A 69 -29.93 4.29 1.24
C GLU A 69 -29.85 5.16 2.49
N ARG A 70 -29.26 4.61 3.57
CA ARG A 70 -29.18 5.28 4.87
C ARG A 70 -28.20 6.45 4.93
N PHE A 71 -27.05 6.33 4.29
CA PHE A 71 -25.95 7.29 4.39
C PHE A 71 -25.86 8.24 3.20
N LEU A 72 -26.31 7.83 2.01
CA LEU A 72 -26.24 8.62 0.78
C LEU A 72 -27.62 9.11 0.32
N GLY A 73 -28.71 8.67 0.96
CA GLY A 73 -30.08 9.08 0.64
C GLY A 73 -30.56 8.59 -0.73
N LEU A 74 -29.91 7.56 -1.27
CA LEU A 74 -30.26 6.96 -2.55
C LEU A 74 -31.54 6.13 -2.44
N SER A 75 -32.30 6.05 -3.53
CA SER A 75 -33.41 5.08 -3.58
C SER A 75 -32.86 3.65 -3.50
N PRO A 76 -33.61 2.68 -2.95
CA PRO A 76 -33.14 1.29 -2.85
C PRO A 76 -32.69 0.70 -4.19
N LEU A 77 -33.34 1.10 -5.28
CA LEU A 77 -33.01 0.66 -6.64
C LEU A 77 -31.68 1.27 -7.11
N ASP A 78 -31.48 2.57 -6.91
CA ASP A 78 -30.25 3.26 -7.31
C ASP A 78 -29.05 2.79 -6.46
N ALA A 79 -29.27 2.59 -5.16
CA ALA A 79 -28.29 2.02 -4.24
C ALA A 79 -27.82 0.64 -4.70
N GLN A 80 -28.74 -0.25 -5.09
CA GLN A 80 -28.40 -1.56 -5.64
C GLN A 80 -27.65 -1.47 -6.97
N GLN A 81 -28.07 -0.58 -7.87
CA GLN A 81 -27.41 -0.42 -9.18
C GLN A 81 -25.99 0.12 -9.04
N GLN A 82 -25.80 1.11 -8.17
CA GLN A 82 -24.50 1.72 -7.92
C GLN A 82 -23.57 0.74 -7.20
N ALA A 83 -24.10 -0.01 -6.24
CA ALA A 83 -23.40 -1.12 -5.61
C ALA A 83 -22.95 -2.17 -6.65
N ALA A 84 -23.88 -2.66 -7.48
CA ALA A 84 -23.56 -3.63 -8.52
C ALA A 84 -22.51 -3.09 -9.51
N ALA A 85 -22.59 -1.81 -9.88
CA ALA A 85 -21.62 -1.16 -10.76
C ALA A 85 -20.22 -1.06 -10.14
N GLN A 86 -20.13 -0.77 -8.84
CA GLN A 86 -18.85 -0.73 -8.13
C GLN A 86 -18.18 -2.11 -8.06
N VAL A 87 -18.96 -3.15 -7.78
CA VAL A 87 -18.46 -4.54 -7.85
C VAL A 87 -18.04 -4.91 -9.25
N TRP A 88 -18.83 -4.56 -10.25
CA TRP A 88 -18.50 -4.85 -11.63
C TRP A 88 -17.20 -4.18 -12.03
N ALA A 89 -17.04 -2.90 -11.68
CA ALA A 89 -15.80 -2.16 -11.89
C ALA A 89 -14.62 -2.78 -11.11
N ALA A 90 -14.83 -3.28 -9.89
CA ALA A 90 -13.79 -3.97 -9.12
C ALA A 90 -13.40 -5.32 -9.74
N GLY A 91 -14.39 -6.14 -10.14
CA GLY A 91 -14.19 -7.43 -10.77
C GLY A 91 -13.53 -7.33 -12.15
N GLN A 92 -13.94 -6.35 -12.97
CA GLN A 92 -13.32 -6.07 -14.26
C GLN A 92 -11.88 -5.57 -14.11
N ARG A 93 -11.61 -4.67 -13.15
CA ARG A 93 -10.23 -4.23 -12.84
C ARG A 93 -9.35 -5.40 -12.41
N ARG A 94 -9.86 -6.28 -11.54
CA ARG A 94 -9.17 -7.51 -11.11
C ARG A 94 -8.92 -8.50 -12.25
N ALA A 95 -9.84 -8.63 -13.20
CA ALA A 95 -9.69 -9.51 -14.35
C ALA A 95 -8.72 -8.96 -15.40
N ALA A 96 -8.74 -7.65 -15.65
CA ALA A 96 -7.89 -6.97 -16.63
C ALA A 96 -6.41 -6.94 -16.20
N CYS A 97 -6.14 -6.78 -14.90
CA CYS A 97 -4.77 -6.71 -14.38
C CYS A 97 -4.21 -8.07 -13.95
N GLY A 98 -5.02 -9.14 -13.98
CA GLY A 98 -4.60 -10.52 -13.70
C GLY A 98 -4.04 -10.76 -12.30
N VAL A 99 -4.89 -11.17 -11.35
CA VAL A 99 -4.58 -11.79 -10.03
C VAL A 99 -3.64 -11.02 -9.06
N GLU A 100 -2.84 -10.05 -9.49
CA GLU A 100 -1.79 -9.43 -8.65
C GLU A 100 -2.22 -8.15 -7.92
N TRP A 101 -3.50 -7.96 -7.60
CA TRP A 101 -3.87 -6.97 -6.59
C TRP A 101 -3.57 -7.51 -5.19
N THR A 102 -2.31 -7.42 -4.81
CA THR A 102 -1.87 -7.56 -3.43
C THR A 102 -1.84 -6.18 -2.78
N HIS A 103 -1.85 -6.15 -1.45
CA HIS A 103 -1.22 -5.02 -0.79
C HIS A 103 0.28 -5.30 -0.67
N GLU A 104 1.04 -4.24 -0.61
CA GLU A 104 2.47 -4.26 -0.57
C GLU A 104 2.92 -3.64 0.75
N ARG A 105 4.07 -4.12 1.21
CA ARG A 105 4.86 -3.45 2.22
C ARG A 105 5.99 -2.71 1.52
N LEU A 106 5.98 -1.40 1.64
CA LEU A 106 7.06 -0.54 1.19
C LEU A 106 8.03 -0.35 2.35
N ASN A 107 9.31 -0.61 2.14
CA ASN A 107 10.35 -0.45 3.13
C ASN A 107 11.43 0.49 2.61
N ALA A 108 11.82 1.49 3.41
CA ALA A 108 13.00 2.31 3.18
C ALA A 108 14.05 1.98 4.23
N ARG A 109 15.19 1.43 3.79
CA ARG A 109 16.30 1.01 4.65
C ARG A 109 17.50 1.93 4.45
N ALA A 110 17.97 2.55 5.51
CA ALA A 110 19.10 3.46 5.49
C ALA A 110 20.35 2.77 6.07
N TYR A 111 21.44 2.81 5.31
CA TYR A 111 22.71 2.16 5.62
C TYR A 111 23.84 3.19 5.72
N ASN A 112 24.83 2.93 6.57
CA ASN A 112 26.08 3.69 6.58
C ASN A 112 27.03 3.24 5.44
N ALA A 113 28.15 3.94 5.30
CA ALA A 113 29.18 3.63 4.30
C ALA A 113 29.81 2.22 4.46
N GLN A 114 29.71 1.63 5.65
CA GLN A 114 30.19 0.28 5.96
C GLN A 114 29.15 -0.80 5.64
N GLY A 115 27.93 -0.40 5.24
CA GLY A 115 26.84 -1.32 4.94
C GLY A 115 26.01 -1.77 6.14
N GLU A 116 26.22 -1.15 7.31
CA GLU A 116 25.42 -1.42 8.50
C GLU A 116 24.07 -0.70 8.40
N LEU A 117 22.98 -1.40 8.74
CA LEU A 117 21.63 -0.85 8.75
C LEU A 117 21.47 0.08 9.97
N LEU A 118 21.15 1.36 9.71
CA LEU A 118 20.94 2.37 10.75
C LEU A 118 19.47 2.63 11.04
N SER A 119 18.62 2.62 10.01
CA SER A 119 17.18 2.82 10.15
C SER A 119 16.40 2.03 9.10
N CYS A 120 15.16 1.67 9.43
CA CYS A 120 14.21 1.04 8.53
C CYS A 120 12.81 1.61 8.80
N GLN A 121 12.26 2.29 7.81
CA GLN A 121 10.87 2.74 7.81
C GLN A 121 10.03 1.84 6.92
N SER A 122 8.79 1.56 7.34
CA SER A 122 7.92 0.66 6.60
C SER A 122 6.46 1.07 6.66
N VAL A 123 5.77 0.99 5.53
CA VAL A 123 4.31 1.10 5.44
C VAL A 123 3.77 -0.18 4.81
N SER A 124 2.82 -0.80 5.50
CA SER A 124 2.08 -2.00 5.08
C SER A 124 0.73 -1.62 4.49
N GLY A 125 0.10 -2.55 3.76
CA GLY A 125 -1.26 -2.35 3.26
C GLY A 125 -1.36 -1.35 2.11
N VAL A 126 -0.27 -1.10 1.37
CA VAL A 126 -0.31 -0.24 0.18
C VAL A 126 -0.91 -1.02 -0.97
N ALA A 127 -2.04 -0.59 -1.51
CA ALA A 127 -2.63 -1.26 -2.67
C ALA A 127 -1.64 -1.21 -3.86
N SER A 128 -1.38 -2.34 -4.52
CA SER A 128 -0.47 -2.43 -5.67
C SER A 128 -0.88 -1.56 -6.85
N ASP A 129 -2.15 -1.16 -6.93
CA ASP A 129 -2.70 -0.26 -7.94
C ASP A 129 -2.79 1.21 -7.51
N LEU A 130 -2.23 1.55 -6.35
CA LEU A 130 -2.16 2.92 -5.88
C LEU A 130 -1.61 3.81 -7.02
N PRO A 131 -2.28 4.92 -7.37
CA PRO A 131 -1.83 5.79 -8.45
C PRO A 131 -0.36 6.15 -8.31
N ALA A 132 0.39 6.12 -9.41
CA ALA A 132 1.85 6.28 -9.39
C ALA A 132 2.31 7.52 -8.61
N GLU A 133 1.61 8.65 -8.77
CA GLU A 133 1.89 9.89 -8.03
C GLU A 133 1.77 9.71 -6.50
N GLN A 134 0.72 9.04 -6.04
CA GLN A 134 0.49 8.77 -4.62
C GLN A 134 1.52 7.78 -4.07
N ARG A 135 1.88 6.78 -4.88
CA ARG A 135 2.91 5.80 -4.54
C ARG A 135 4.29 6.43 -4.44
N ASP A 136 4.66 7.29 -5.39
CA ASP A 136 5.94 7.99 -5.42
C ASP A 136 6.08 8.96 -4.24
N ALA A 137 5.00 9.67 -3.87
CA ALA A 137 4.97 10.51 -2.68
C ALA A 137 5.24 9.68 -1.40
N LEU A 138 4.56 8.54 -1.26
CA LEU A 138 4.70 7.67 -0.10
C LEU A 138 6.11 7.07 0.01
N LEU A 139 6.74 6.75 -1.12
CA LEU A 139 8.14 6.32 -1.17
C LEU A 139 9.11 7.45 -0.80
N ALA A 140 8.87 8.67 -1.27
CA ALA A 140 9.71 9.83 -0.96
C ALA A 140 9.68 10.14 0.55
N ASP A 141 8.50 10.10 1.17
CA ASP A 141 8.33 10.32 2.61
C ASP A 141 9.09 9.27 3.42
N LEU A 142 8.89 7.97 3.10
CA LEU A 142 9.61 6.87 3.73
C LEU A 142 11.14 7.00 3.61
N GLN A 143 11.63 7.43 2.44
CA GLN A 143 13.06 7.65 2.22
C GLN A 143 13.59 8.81 3.06
N ALA A 144 12.83 9.92 3.15
CA ALA A 144 13.22 11.09 3.91
C ALA A 144 13.31 10.76 5.41
N GLU A 145 12.30 10.06 5.95
CA GLU A 145 12.27 9.64 7.35
C GLU A 145 13.41 8.66 7.68
N ALA A 146 13.58 7.59 6.89
CA ALA A 146 14.66 6.63 7.12
C ALA A 146 16.05 7.29 7.07
N ARG A 147 16.24 8.26 6.16
CA ARG A 147 17.48 9.03 6.08
C ARG A 147 17.68 9.93 7.30
N GLN A 148 16.63 10.62 7.74
CA GLN A 148 16.71 11.53 8.87
C GLN A 148 17.05 10.76 10.15
N ASP A 149 16.39 9.63 10.40
CA ASP A 149 16.69 8.77 11.56
C ASP A 149 18.14 8.25 11.53
N ALA A 150 18.62 7.88 10.34
CA ALA A 150 20.00 7.42 10.18
C ALA A 150 21.01 8.56 10.39
N LEU A 151 20.68 9.79 9.98
CA LEU A 151 21.48 10.99 10.27
C LEU A 151 21.51 11.27 11.77
N ASP A 152 20.36 11.18 12.44
CA ASP A 152 20.26 11.38 13.88
C ASP A 152 21.08 10.33 14.64
N TRP A 153 21.02 9.07 14.21
CA TRP A 153 21.90 8.00 14.72
C TRP A 153 23.39 8.33 14.52
N ALA A 154 23.77 8.76 13.32
CA ALA A 154 25.16 9.08 12.99
C ALA A 154 25.69 10.32 13.74
N ILE A 155 24.83 11.30 14.02
CA ILE A 155 25.15 12.50 14.80
C ILE A 155 25.28 12.16 16.29
N LEU A 156 24.38 11.32 16.82
CA LEU A 156 24.33 11.00 18.24
C LEU A 156 25.44 10.05 18.71
N ARG A 157 26.14 9.34 17.81
CA ARG A 157 27.26 8.42 18.14
C ARG A 157 26.95 7.54 19.36
N LEU A 158 25.83 6.83 19.36
CA LEU A 158 25.64 5.70 20.26
C LEU A 158 26.51 4.54 19.75
N ASN A 159 27.82 4.64 19.99
CA ASN A 159 28.77 3.53 19.86
C ASN A 159 28.52 2.49 20.95
#